data_AF-A0A370KEA2-F1
#
_entry.id   AF-A0A370KEA2-F1
#
_cell.length_a   1.000
_cell.length_b   1.000
_cell.length_c   1.000
_cell.angle_alpha   90.00
_cell.angle_beta   90.00
_cell.angle_gamma   90.00
#
_symmetry.space_group_name_H-M   'P 1'
#
loop_
_entity.id
_entity.type
_entity.pdbx_description
1 polymer ?
#
loop_
_entity_poly.entity_id
_entity_poly.type
_entity_poly.pdbx_seq_one_letter_code
_entity_poly.pdbx_strand_id
1 'polypeptide(L)'
;MMNATTRLAMLAISGNRSGDSWIAGSMILADFLDRVPNDIDIHHASGNALSDAFDRDLRSLIRAGFKVSSFLQLENELEVKFKRLGTAVVLNWVIETGETPQLVADRELGTRLTLAEVLAYKVARFKEDPLSKHGEDLRALLPLRRQRIPEFMSLGILDIGPVEREQERSGNSTSRPAPEEPSADADVKLLSDRT
;
A
#
# COMPACT_ATOMS: atom_id res chain seq x y z
N MET A 1 -6.46 -1.29 -16.04
CA MET A 1 -5.96 -2.08 -17.21
C MET A 1 -4.44 -1.98 -17.32
N MET A 2 -3.73 -3.12 -17.30
CA MET A 2 -2.26 -3.17 -17.49
C MET A 2 -1.86 -2.82 -18.93
N ASN A 3 -0.72 -2.15 -19.11
CA ASN A 3 -0.16 -1.95 -20.46
C ASN A 3 0.35 -3.28 -21.04
N ALA A 4 0.46 -3.36 -22.38
CA ALA A 4 0.80 -4.59 -23.08
C ALA A 4 2.18 -5.16 -22.69
N THR A 5 3.15 -4.29 -22.39
CA THR A 5 4.52 -4.68 -22.02
C THR A 5 4.56 -5.27 -20.62
N THR A 6 3.88 -4.65 -19.66
CA THR A 6 3.69 -5.18 -18.30
C THR A 6 2.95 -6.51 -18.35
N ARG A 7 1.88 -6.62 -19.15
CA ARG A 7 1.13 -7.88 -19.30
C ARG A 7 2.02 -9.00 -19.85
N LEU A 8 2.83 -8.73 -20.87
CA LEU A 8 3.73 -9.73 -21.44
C LEU A 8 4.82 -10.15 -20.44
N ALA A 9 5.39 -9.20 -19.69
CA ALA A 9 6.35 -9.51 -18.64
C ALA A 9 5.73 -10.39 -17.55
N MET A 10 4.52 -10.03 -17.10
CA MET A 10 3.76 -10.81 -16.12
C MET A 10 3.50 -12.24 -16.61
N LEU A 11 3.02 -12.40 -17.85
CA LEU A 11 2.81 -13.73 -18.44
C LEU A 11 4.10 -14.56 -18.49
N ALA A 12 5.23 -13.93 -18.81
CA ALA A 12 6.52 -14.62 -18.89
C ALA A 12 7.00 -15.15 -17.53
N ILE A 13 6.67 -14.48 -16.42
CA ILE A 13 7.18 -14.83 -15.08
C ILE A 13 6.15 -15.53 -14.19
N SER A 14 4.86 -15.46 -14.52
CA SER A 14 3.76 -16.02 -13.70
C SER A 14 4.00 -17.49 -13.30
N GLY A 15 4.50 -18.32 -14.22
CA GLY A 15 4.80 -19.72 -13.98
C GLY A 15 5.97 -19.99 -13.02
N ASN A 16 6.75 -18.97 -12.65
CA ASN A 16 7.87 -19.11 -11.71
C ASN A 16 7.45 -18.85 -10.25
N ARG A 17 6.20 -18.46 -10.02
CA ARG A 17 5.65 -18.20 -8.68
C ARG A 17 5.31 -19.50 -7.94
N SER A 18 5.46 -19.47 -6.63
CA SER A 18 5.28 -20.59 -5.69
C SER A 18 4.91 -20.08 -4.28
N GLY A 19 4.79 -20.99 -3.31
CA GLY A 19 4.61 -20.62 -1.90
C GLY A 19 5.73 -19.76 -1.32
N ASP A 20 6.93 -19.81 -1.91
CA ASP A 20 8.11 -19.03 -1.45
C ASP A 20 8.41 -17.83 -2.36
N SER A 21 7.64 -17.63 -3.44
CA SER A 21 7.79 -16.51 -4.38
C SER A 21 6.46 -16.15 -5.01
N TRP A 22 5.89 -14.99 -4.68
CA TRP A 22 4.53 -14.65 -5.10
C TRP A 22 4.41 -13.22 -5.62
N ILE A 23 3.41 -12.97 -6.45
CA ILE A 23 3.04 -11.61 -6.86
C ILE A 23 2.41 -10.88 -5.68
N ALA A 24 2.78 -9.62 -5.52
CA ALA A 24 2.29 -8.72 -4.49
C ALA A 24 1.92 -7.35 -5.09
N GLY A 25 1.62 -6.41 -4.20
CA GLY A 25 1.52 -5.00 -4.55
C GLY A 25 0.35 -4.64 -5.46
N SER A 26 0.55 -3.59 -6.25
CA SER A 26 -0.57 -2.89 -6.91
C SER A 26 -1.09 -3.62 -8.15
N MET A 27 -0.33 -4.56 -8.73
CA MET A 27 -0.77 -5.38 -9.87
C MET A 27 -2.03 -6.19 -9.53
N ILE A 28 -2.17 -6.65 -8.29
CA ILE A 28 -3.33 -7.41 -7.82
C ILE A 28 -4.59 -6.53 -7.77
N LEU A 29 -4.41 -5.21 -7.62
CA LEU A 29 -5.51 -4.26 -7.59
C LEU A 29 -5.78 -3.60 -8.94
N ALA A 30 -5.10 -3.98 -10.02
CA ALA A 30 -5.05 -3.20 -11.27
C ALA A 30 -6.41 -2.92 -11.94
N ASP A 31 -7.43 -3.74 -11.65
CA ASP A 31 -8.80 -3.56 -12.16
C ASP A 31 -9.68 -2.67 -11.26
N PHE A 32 -9.22 -2.39 -10.04
CA PHE A 32 -9.91 -1.56 -9.06
C PHE A 32 -9.29 -0.16 -8.91
N LEU A 33 -8.15 0.09 -9.57
CA LEU A 33 -7.44 1.36 -9.49
C LEU A 33 -7.79 2.27 -10.66
N ASP A 34 -7.90 3.57 -10.39
CA ASP A 34 -8.08 4.62 -11.41
C ASP A 34 -6.80 4.90 -12.22
N ARG A 35 -5.69 4.22 -11.88
CA ARG A 35 -4.39 4.32 -12.53
C ARG A 35 -3.90 2.94 -12.97
N VAL A 36 -2.98 2.94 -13.94
CA VAL A 36 -2.22 1.76 -14.29
C VAL A 36 -1.06 1.63 -13.30
N PRO A 37 -0.88 0.49 -12.61
CA PRO A 37 0.31 0.32 -11.79
C PRO A 37 1.56 0.13 -12.66
N ASN A 38 2.68 0.66 -12.17
CA ASN A 38 3.87 0.94 -13.00
C ASN A 38 4.97 -0.13 -12.84
N ASP A 39 4.82 -0.96 -11.83
CA ASP A 39 5.78 -1.92 -11.29
C ASP A 39 5.09 -3.28 -11.08
N ILE A 40 5.88 -4.34 -11.17
CA ILE A 40 5.48 -5.69 -10.77
C ILE A 40 6.25 -6.03 -9.49
N ASP A 41 5.54 -6.13 -8.38
CA ASP A 41 6.12 -6.49 -7.08
C ASP A 41 6.07 -8.01 -6.90
N ILE A 42 7.22 -8.60 -6.59
CA ILE A 42 7.43 -10.03 -6.37
C ILE A 42 8.05 -10.18 -5.00
N HIS A 43 7.36 -10.84 -4.08
CA HIS A 43 7.85 -11.05 -2.72
C HIS A 43 8.35 -12.48 -2.55
N HIS A 44 9.30 -12.65 -1.63
CA HIS A 44 9.97 -13.92 -1.37
C HIS A 44 10.08 -14.20 0.12
N ALA A 45 9.96 -15.48 0.49
CA ALA A 45 10.12 -15.92 1.88
C ALA A 45 11.57 -15.84 2.39
N SER A 46 12.56 -15.77 1.50
CA SER A 46 13.98 -15.69 1.86
C SER A 46 14.84 -15.17 0.69
N GLY A 47 16.09 -14.80 1.00
CA GLY A 47 17.08 -14.43 -0.03
C GLY A 47 17.40 -15.56 -1.01
N ASN A 48 17.37 -16.83 -0.58
CA ASN A 48 17.55 -17.98 -1.48
C ASN A 48 16.38 -18.10 -2.45
N ALA A 49 15.15 -17.99 -1.95
CA ALA A 49 13.95 -18.01 -2.79
C ALA A 49 13.93 -16.83 -3.79
N LEU A 50 14.43 -15.67 -3.38
CA LEU A 50 14.65 -14.53 -4.27
C LEU A 50 15.65 -14.87 -5.37
N SER A 51 16.84 -15.36 -5.01
CA SER A 51 17.90 -15.69 -5.98
C SER A 51 17.42 -16.68 -7.04
N ASP A 52 16.79 -17.77 -6.61
CA ASP A 52 16.27 -18.81 -7.51
C ASP A 52 15.13 -18.32 -8.41
N ALA A 53 14.26 -17.45 -7.89
CA ALA A 53 13.18 -16.86 -8.66
C ALA A 53 13.68 -15.83 -9.67
N PHE A 54 14.61 -14.95 -9.26
CA PHE A 54 15.23 -13.95 -10.12
C PHE A 54 15.89 -14.60 -11.33
N ASP A 55 16.65 -15.66 -11.12
CA ASP A 55 17.31 -16.44 -12.18
C ASP A 55 16.33 -17.00 -13.21
N ARG A 56 15.20 -17.56 -12.73
CA ARG A 56 14.14 -18.09 -13.60
C ARG A 56 13.41 -16.99 -14.35
N ASP A 57 13.13 -15.87 -13.68
CA ASP A 57 12.45 -14.72 -14.27
C ASP A 57 13.31 -14.06 -15.33
N LEU A 58 14.61 -13.85 -15.05
CA LEU A 58 15.56 -13.29 -16.00
C LEU A 58 15.61 -14.14 -17.28
N ARG A 59 15.72 -15.47 -17.15
CA ARG A 59 15.68 -16.39 -18.30
C ARG A 59 14.36 -16.28 -19.07
N SER A 60 13.24 -16.18 -18.38
CA SER A 60 11.90 -16.12 -18.99
C SER A 60 11.66 -14.79 -19.73
N LEU A 61 12.09 -13.68 -19.13
CA LEU A 61 12.02 -12.34 -19.71
C LEU A 61 12.93 -12.20 -20.94
N ILE A 62 14.16 -12.72 -20.88
CA ILE A 62 15.07 -12.73 -22.04
C ILE A 62 14.45 -13.53 -23.20
N ARG A 63 13.86 -14.70 -22.93
CA ARG A 63 13.15 -15.50 -23.95
C ARG A 63 11.95 -14.76 -24.54
N ALA A 64 11.27 -13.93 -23.75
CA ALA A 64 10.18 -13.06 -24.21
C ALA A 64 10.67 -11.80 -24.96
N GLY A 65 11.98 -11.64 -25.13
CA GLY A 65 12.61 -10.55 -25.89
C GLY A 65 12.85 -9.28 -25.09
N PHE A 66 12.80 -9.34 -23.76
CA PHE A 66 13.18 -8.23 -22.90
C PHE A 66 14.70 -8.13 -22.75
N LYS A 67 15.20 -6.90 -22.59
CA LYS A 67 16.59 -6.61 -22.25
C LYS A 67 16.65 -5.82 -20.95
N VAL A 68 17.62 -6.13 -20.10
CA VAL A 68 17.89 -5.33 -18.90
C VAL A 68 18.35 -3.93 -19.33
N SER A 69 17.75 -2.91 -18.75
CA SER A 69 18.11 -1.50 -18.96
C SER A 69 18.84 -0.89 -17.78
N SER A 70 18.49 -1.28 -16.55
CA SER A 70 19.13 -0.83 -15.31
C SER A 70 18.76 -1.77 -14.17
N PHE A 71 19.58 -1.78 -13.12
CA PHE A 71 19.33 -2.47 -11.86
C PHE A 71 19.61 -1.53 -10.69
N LEU A 72 18.88 -1.70 -9.59
CA LEU A 72 19.10 -1.04 -8.32
C LEU A 72 18.97 -2.10 -7.22
N GLN A 73 20.01 -2.25 -6.42
CA GLN A 73 20.02 -3.15 -5.28
C GLN A 73 19.89 -2.33 -4.00
N LEU A 74 18.87 -2.65 -3.21
CA LEU A 74 18.67 -2.20 -1.84
C LEU A 74 18.86 -3.39 -0.90
N GLU A 75 18.83 -3.15 0.42
CA GLU A 75 19.11 -4.19 1.43
C GLU A 75 18.23 -5.43 1.27
N ASN A 76 16.92 -5.24 1.07
CA ASN A 76 15.93 -6.32 0.95
C ASN A 76 15.18 -6.32 -0.38
N GLU A 77 15.67 -5.57 -1.37
CA GLU A 77 14.98 -5.39 -2.64
C GLU A 77 15.96 -5.30 -3.80
N LEU A 78 15.60 -5.97 -4.91
CA LEU A 78 16.25 -5.83 -6.20
C LEU A 78 15.22 -5.27 -7.17
N GLU A 79 15.43 -4.03 -7.62
CA GLU A 79 14.66 -3.42 -8.70
C GLU A 79 15.42 -3.61 -10.02
N VAL A 80 14.73 -4.09 -11.05
CA VAL A 80 15.28 -4.16 -12.41
C VAL A 80 14.29 -3.60 -13.42
N LYS A 81 14.80 -2.68 -14.24
CA LYS A 81 14.07 -2.13 -15.38
C LYS A 81 14.39 -2.92 -16.64
N PHE A 82 13.36 -3.47 -17.26
CA PHE A 82 13.46 -4.15 -18.55
C PHE A 82 12.88 -3.30 -19.67
N LYS A 83 13.44 -3.44 -20.87
CA LYS A 83 12.94 -2.79 -22.09
C LYS A 83 12.60 -3.81 -23.17
N ARG A 84 11.53 -3.54 -23.91
CA ARG A 84 11.12 -4.29 -25.11
C ARG A 84 10.42 -3.34 -26.09
N LEU A 85 10.86 -3.33 -27.35
CA LEU A 85 10.28 -2.52 -28.42
C LEU A 85 10.05 -1.04 -28.04
N GLY A 86 11.04 -0.42 -27.38
CA GLY A 86 10.97 0.99 -26.96
C GLY A 86 10.17 1.28 -25.69
N THR A 87 9.44 0.30 -25.15
CA THR A 87 8.69 0.42 -23.89
C THR A 87 9.44 -0.25 -22.74
N ALA A 88 9.13 0.13 -21.50
CA ALA A 88 9.77 -0.40 -20.31
C ALA A 88 8.78 -0.94 -19.28
N VAL A 89 9.26 -1.87 -18.45
CA VAL A 89 8.58 -2.39 -17.26
C VAL A 89 9.59 -2.47 -16.13
N VAL A 90 9.14 -2.21 -14.91
CA VAL A 90 9.94 -2.34 -13.69
C VAL A 90 9.44 -3.55 -12.91
N LEU A 91 10.36 -4.41 -12.48
CA LEU A 91 10.09 -5.54 -11.60
C LEU A 91 10.90 -5.35 -10.33
N ASN A 92 10.26 -5.59 -9.19
CA ASN A 92 10.86 -5.52 -7.86
C ASN A 92 10.81 -6.92 -7.23
N TRP A 93 11.97 -7.46 -6.86
CA TRP A 93 12.07 -8.69 -6.07
C TRP A 93 12.39 -8.29 -4.63
N VAL A 94 11.48 -8.58 -3.70
CA VAL A 94 11.51 -8.11 -2.31
C VAL A 94 11.57 -9.30 -1.36
N ILE A 95 12.45 -9.25 -0.36
CA ILE A 95 12.49 -10.24 0.73
C ILE A 95 11.48 -9.80 1.80
N GLU A 96 10.51 -10.66 2.09
CA GLU A 96 9.54 -10.44 3.16
C GLU A 96 10.15 -10.83 4.51
N THR A 97 10.00 -9.96 5.52
CA THR A 97 10.57 -10.17 6.87
C THR A 97 9.51 -10.39 7.95
N GLY A 98 8.25 -10.57 7.54
CA GLY A 98 7.11 -10.71 8.44
C GLY A 98 6.54 -12.12 8.56
N GLU A 99 5.28 -12.17 8.98
CA GLU A 99 4.50 -13.41 9.10
C GLU A 99 4.28 -14.06 7.73
N THR A 100 4.02 -15.38 7.73
CA THR A 100 3.70 -16.11 6.51
C THR A 100 2.38 -15.59 5.92
N PRO A 101 2.39 -15.06 4.67
CA PRO A 101 1.22 -14.44 4.11
C PRO A 101 0.19 -15.47 3.63
N GLN A 102 -1.06 -15.04 3.49
CA GLN A 102 -2.07 -15.83 2.78
C GLN A 102 -1.91 -15.72 1.26
N LEU A 103 -1.71 -16.87 0.61
CA LEU A 103 -1.49 -16.98 -0.83
C LEU A 103 -2.64 -17.71 -1.53
N VAL A 104 -2.88 -17.33 -2.79
CA VAL A 104 -3.84 -17.99 -3.68
C VAL A 104 -3.23 -18.24 -5.05
N ALA A 105 -3.66 -19.33 -5.68
CA ALA A 105 -3.38 -19.59 -7.09
C ALA A 105 -4.24 -18.67 -7.97
N ASP A 106 -3.63 -18.16 -9.03
CA ASP A 106 -4.19 -17.21 -9.97
C ASP A 106 -3.76 -17.60 -11.39
N ARG A 107 -4.71 -17.61 -12.31
CA ARG A 107 -4.48 -18.07 -13.67
C ARG A 107 -3.53 -17.15 -14.45
N GLU A 108 -3.55 -15.85 -14.18
CA GLU A 108 -2.74 -14.87 -14.92
C GLU A 108 -1.47 -14.50 -14.15
N LEU A 109 -1.54 -14.50 -12.82
CA LEU A 109 -0.46 -14.04 -11.95
C LEU A 109 0.37 -15.18 -11.34
N GLY A 110 -0.06 -16.43 -11.46
CA GLY A 110 0.61 -17.58 -10.85
C GLY A 110 0.23 -17.72 -9.38
N THR A 111 1.17 -17.57 -8.45
CA THR A 111 0.88 -17.49 -7.01
C THR A 111 0.94 -16.03 -6.58
N ARG A 112 -0.06 -15.57 -5.82
CA ARG A 112 -0.14 -14.18 -5.36
C ARG A 112 -0.72 -14.04 -3.97
N LEU A 113 -0.55 -12.86 -3.37
CA LEU A 113 -1.28 -12.47 -2.17
C LEU A 113 -2.80 -12.46 -2.40
N THR A 114 -3.56 -12.71 -1.33
CA THR A 114 -5.00 -12.40 -1.32
C THR A 114 -5.22 -10.89 -1.42
N LEU A 115 -6.43 -10.48 -1.82
CA LEU A 115 -6.79 -9.06 -1.81
C LEU A 115 -6.73 -8.48 -0.39
N ALA A 116 -7.08 -9.26 0.62
CA ALA A 116 -7.05 -8.84 2.02
C ALA A 116 -5.63 -8.48 2.47
N GLU A 117 -4.65 -9.32 2.16
CA GLU A 117 -3.23 -9.08 2.46
C GLU A 117 -2.73 -7.79 1.79
N VAL A 118 -3.04 -7.60 0.50
CA VAL A 118 -2.62 -6.40 -0.23
C VAL A 118 -3.23 -5.13 0.38
N LEU A 119 -4.50 -5.19 0.78
CA LEU A 119 -5.18 -4.08 1.45
C LEU A 119 -4.59 -3.79 2.82
N ALA A 120 -4.33 -4.82 3.63
CA ALA A 120 -3.71 -4.70 4.94
C ALA A 120 -2.33 -4.02 4.84
N TYR A 121 -1.49 -4.47 3.89
CA TYR A 121 -0.20 -3.86 3.62
C TYR A 121 -0.32 -2.39 3.22
N LYS A 122 -1.26 -2.04 2.33
CA LYS A 122 -1.48 -0.64 1.92
C LYS A 122 -1.96 0.23 3.07
N VAL A 123 -2.83 -0.28 3.95
CA VAL A 123 -3.28 0.43 5.15
C VAL A 123 -2.13 0.66 6.13
N ALA A 124 -1.28 -0.34 6.35
CA ALA A 124 -0.10 -0.20 7.19
C ALA A 124 0.84 0.89 6.64
N ARG A 125 1.16 0.84 5.34
CA ARG A 125 2.00 1.87 4.69
C ARG A 125 1.36 3.25 4.67
N PHE A 126 0.05 3.35 4.50
CA PHE A 126 -0.65 4.64 4.57
C PHE A 126 -0.57 5.28 5.97
N LYS A 127 -0.54 4.48 7.04
CA LYS A 127 -0.36 5.00 8.41
C LYS A 127 1.05 5.58 8.62
N GLU A 128 2.06 5.00 7.96
CA GLU A 128 3.45 5.46 7.99
C GLU A 128 3.65 6.71 7.11
N ASP A 129 3.10 6.69 5.89
CA ASP A 129 3.18 7.79 4.93
C ASP A 129 1.82 8.00 4.21
N PRO A 130 0.98 8.92 4.72
CA PRO A 130 -0.34 9.22 4.16
C PRO A 130 -0.34 9.89 2.78
N LEU A 131 0.79 10.46 2.36
CA LEU A 131 0.93 11.15 1.07
C LEU A 131 1.48 10.25 -0.04
N SER A 132 1.82 9.01 0.29
CA SER A 132 2.29 8.00 -0.67
C SER A 132 1.20 7.52 -1.63
N LYS A 133 1.63 6.84 -2.71
CA LYS A 133 0.76 6.12 -3.68
C LYS A 133 -0.26 5.17 -3.01
N HIS A 134 0.02 4.73 -1.77
CA HIS A 134 -0.87 3.86 -1.01
C HIS A 134 -2.18 4.55 -0.63
N GLY A 135 -2.16 5.85 -0.31
CA GLY A 135 -3.37 6.61 0.01
C GLY A 135 -4.27 6.82 -1.21
N GLU A 136 -3.70 7.07 -2.38
CA GLU A 136 -4.45 7.14 -3.65
C GLU A 136 -5.13 5.82 -3.98
N ASP A 137 -4.40 4.70 -3.86
CA ASP A 137 -4.95 3.38 -4.11
C ASP A 137 -6.11 3.07 -3.16
N LEU A 138 -5.98 3.37 -1.86
CA LEU A 138 -7.06 3.16 -0.90
C LEU A 138 -8.28 4.04 -1.19
N ARG A 139 -8.09 5.29 -1.65
CA ARG A 139 -9.19 6.19 -2.03
C ARG A 139 -9.95 5.67 -3.25
N ALA A 140 -9.25 5.15 -4.26
CA ALA A 140 -9.87 4.55 -5.44
C ALA A 140 -10.75 3.33 -5.09
N LEU A 141 -10.47 2.66 -3.97
CA LEU A 141 -11.24 1.51 -3.48
C LEU A 141 -12.48 1.91 -2.66
N LEU A 142 -12.56 3.15 -2.15
CA LEU A 142 -13.70 3.62 -1.33
C LEU A 142 -15.06 3.59 -2.04
N PRO A 143 -15.20 3.96 -3.34
CA PRO A 143 -16.46 3.87 -4.07
C PRO A 143 -16.97 2.43 -4.23
N LEU A 144 -16.07 1.46 -4.38
CA LEU A 144 -16.42 0.03 -4.51
C LEU A 144 -17.06 -0.52 -3.22
N ARG A 145 -16.67 0.02 -2.06
CA ARG A 145 -17.28 -0.28 -0.76
C ARG A 145 -18.79 0.04 -0.72
N ARG A 146 -19.26 0.98 -1.54
CA ARG A 146 -20.67 1.39 -1.60
C ARG A 146 -21.53 0.58 -2.59
N GLN A 147 -20.91 -0.19 -3.50
CA GLN A 147 -21.64 -0.87 -4.58
C GLN A 147 -21.49 -2.40 -4.59
N ARG A 148 -20.45 -3.00 -3.97
CA ARG A 148 -20.19 -4.45 -4.00
C ARG A 148 -19.95 -5.07 -2.61
N ILE A 149 -20.94 -4.87 -1.73
CA ILE A 149 -20.95 -5.38 -0.37
C ILE A 149 -20.76 -6.92 -0.26
N PRO A 150 -21.29 -7.78 -1.16
CA PRO A 150 -21.19 -9.24 -0.96
C PRO A 150 -19.75 -9.79 -1.07
N GLU A 151 -18.92 -9.26 -1.97
CA GLU A 151 -17.54 -9.75 -2.18
C GLU A 151 -16.60 -9.26 -1.07
N PHE A 152 -16.76 -8.01 -0.61
CA PHE A 152 -15.95 -7.46 0.48
C PHE A 152 -16.32 -8.03 1.86
N MET A 153 -17.59 -8.38 2.12
CA MET A 153 -18.00 -9.03 3.38
C MET A 153 -17.56 -10.50 3.46
N SER A 154 -17.40 -11.19 2.32
CA SER A 154 -16.87 -12.57 2.30
C SER A 154 -15.39 -12.66 2.70
N LEU A 155 -14.67 -11.55 2.69
CA LEU A 155 -13.23 -11.47 2.99
C LEU A 155 -12.92 -11.25 4.48
N GLY A 156 -13.93 -11.17 5.36
CA GLY A 156 -13.72 -11.01 6.81
C GLY A 156 -13.01 -9.72 7.24
N ILE A 157 -12.80 -8.80 6.30
CA ILE A 157 -12.20 -7.50 6.56
C ILE A 157 -13.33 -6.61 7.04
N LEU A 158 -13.33 -6.29 8.33
CA LEU A 158 -14.23 -5.35 9.03
C LEU A 158 -15.42 -6.02 9.76
N ASP A 159 -15.13 -6.69 10.87
CA ASP A 159 -16.02 -6.61 12.04
C ASP A 159 -15.80 -5.24 12.70
N ILE A 160 -16.43 -4.19 12.14
CA ILE A 160 -16.58 -2.93 12.87
C ILE A 160 -17.97 -3.00 13.49
N GLY A 161 -18.00 -3.28 14.79
CA GLY A 161 -19.18 -3.11 15.60
C GLY A 161 -19.79 -1.71 15.39
N PRO A 162 -21.10 -1.54 15.63
CA PRO A 162 -21.80 -0.31 15.31
C PRO A 162 -21.16 0.86 16.06
N VAL A 163 -20.61 1.82 15.33
CA VAL A 163 -20.20 3.11 15.87
C VAL A 163 -21.50 3.85 16.19
N GLU A 164 -21.83 3.93 17.47
CA GLU A 164 -22.92 4.76 17.96
C GLU A 164 -22.64 6.21 17.54
N ARG A 165 -23.56 6.76 16.72
CA ARG A 165 -23.55 8.18 16.41
C ARG A 165 -24.02 8.92 17.64
N GLU A 166 -23.13 9.66 18.30
CA GLU A 166 -23.55 10.68 19.26
C GLU A 166 -24.43 11.71 18.53
N GLN A 167 -25.71 11.69 18.87
CA GLN A 167 -26.70 12.67 18.44
C GLN A 167 -26.44 13.99 19.17
N GLU A 168 -26.22 15.03 18.40
CA GLU A 168 -26.40 16.42 18.80
C GLU A 168 -27.73 16.59 19.55
N ARG A 169 -27.67 17.03 20.81
CA ARG A 169 -28.82 17.63 21.50
C ARG A 169 -28.54 19.12 21.72
N SER A 170 -29.22 19.91 20.88
CA SER A 170 -29.45 21.33 21.05
C SER A 170 -30.60 21.58 22.04
N GLY A 171 -30.41 22.59 22.91
CA GLY A 171 -31.44 23.31 23.68
C GLY A 171 -31.55 22.91 25.16
N ASN A 172 -31.69 23.80 26.15
CA ASN A 172 -31.76 25.26 26.20
C ASN A 172 -31.72 25.69 27.70
N SER A 173 -31.15 26.88 27.97
CA SER A 173 -31.47 27.81 29.07
C SER A 173 -31.09 27.47 30.54
N THR A 174 -30.23 28.30 31.17
CA THR A 174 -30.68 29.43 32.03
C THR A 174 -29.51 30.23 32.65
N SER A 175 -29.65 31.56 32.59
CA SER A 175 -29.28 32.57 33.61
C SER A 175 -27.82 32.99 33.84
N ARG A 176 -27.52 34.22 33.39
CA ARG A 176 -26.44 35.12 33.85
C ARG A 176 -26.84 35.79 35.18
N PRO A 177 -25.89 36.24 36.02
CA PRO A 177 -25.64 37.68 36.06
C PRO A 177 -24.15 38.06 36.24
N ALA A 178 -23.84 39.31 35.89
CA ALA A 178 -22.70 40.12 36.33
C ALA A 178 -23.29 41.47 36.80
N PRO A 179 -22.58 42.42 37.45
CA PRO A 179 -21.13 42.60 37.59
C PRO A 179 -20.66 43.05 39.00
N GLU A 180 -19.35 43.17 39.25
CA GLU A 180 -18.75 44.19 40.13
C GLU A 180 -17.20 44.20 40.03
N GLU A 181 -16.66 45.32 39.52
CA GLU A 181 -15.33 45.91 39.82
C GLU A 181 -15.63 47.26 40.51
N PRO A 182 -14.75 47.94 41.29
CA PRO A 182 -13.28 48.01 41.09
C PRO A 182 -12.41 48.13 42.38
N SER A 183 -11.08 48.11 42.27
CA SER A 183 -10.17 49.14 42.83
C SER A 183 -8.70 48.77 42.68
N ALA A 184 -7.91 49.77 42.32
CA ALA A 184 -6.46 49.79 42.17
C ALA A 184 -5.68 49.72 43.51
N ASP A 185 -4.46 49.18 43.44
CA ASP A 185 -3.20 49.80 43.90
C ASP A 185 -2.06 48.77 43.70
N ALA A 186 -1.17 48.99 42.72
CA ALA A 186 0.13 49.62 42.89
C ALA A 186 1.09 48.79 43.77
N ASP A 187 2.05 48.09 43.14
CA ASP A 187 3.45 48.46 43.36
C ASP A 187 4.40 47.88 42.31
N VAL A 188 5.14 48.81 41.71
CA VAL A 188 6.30 48.57 40.86
C VAL A 188 7.51 48.47 41.79
N LYS A 189 8.33 47.42 41.64
CA LYS A 189 9.76 47.54 41.95
C LYS A 189 10.64 46.76 40.98
N LEU A 190 11.32 47.55 40.16
CA LEU A 190 12.54 47.27 39.41
C LEU A 190 13.72 46.89 40.34
N LEU A 191 14.76 46.37 39.67
CA LEU A 191 16.18 46.19 40.04
C LEU A 191 16.54 44.77 40.47
N SER A 192 17.66 44.18 40.07
CA SER A 192 18.69 44.50 39.08
C SER A 192 19.71 43.36 39.09
N ASP A 193 20.44 43.21 38.00
CA ASP A 193 21.62 42.37 37.78
C ASP A 193 22.62 42.25 38.95
N ARG A 194 23.33 41.10 38.91
CA ARG A 194 24.75 40.77 39.25
C ARG A 194 24.76 39.40 39.93
N THR A 195 25.54 38.40 39.52
CA THR A 195 26.88 38.40 38.92
C THR A 195 27.12 37.07 38.21
#